data_AF-A0A5D2I0L5-F1
#
_entry.id   AF-A0A5D2I0L5-F1
#
_cell.length_a   1.000
_cell.length_b   1.000
_cell.length_c   1.000
_cell.angle_alpha   90.00
_cell.angle_beta   90.00
_cell.angle_gamma   90.00
#
_symmetry.space_group_name_H-M   'P 1'
#
loop_
_entity.id
_entity.type
_entity.pdbx_description
1 polymer ?
#
loop_
_entity_poly.entity_id
_entity_poly.type
_entity_poly.pdbx_seq_one_letter_code
_entity_poly.pdbx_strand_id
1 'polypeptide(L)'
;MLILILLETLIKDAYDPSPLQDFCVAIKDFKNGDWAEQHYVSMPKQAGNTSNPDGSNVTMINVDQILGLNTLSISLVRIGYAPYGILLVVEGTLYVGFVMANPTHCLFTKILNPGDEKTAAVAFAGLSSQNAGVITIANAAFGSNPPINPDVLAKAFQLNKNVLKYLQPRY
;
A
#
# COMPACT_ATOMS: atom_id res chain seq x y z
N MET A 1 -0.74 3.63 31.66
CA MET A 1 -0.30 2.29 31.20
C MET A 1 0.58 2.54 29.99
N LEU A 2 1.86 2.80 30.25
CA LEU A 2 2.89 2.84 29.20
C LEU A 2 3.02 1.41 28.67
N ILE A 3 2.77 1.21 27.38
CA ILE A 3 3.23 0.00 26.70
C ILE A 3 4.66 0.34 26.26
N LEU A 4 5.66 -0.13 27.01
CA LEU A 4 7.04 -0.15 26.53
C LEU A 4 7.12 -1.25 25.47
N ILE A 5 7.18 -0.86 24.20
CA ILE A 5 7.69 -1.74 23.16
C ILE A 5 9.21 -1.62 23.26
N LEU A 6 9.87 -2.66 23.78
CA LEU A 6 11.33 -2.83 23.67
C LEU A 6 11.65 -2.98 22.19
N LEU A 7 12.00 -1.87 21.54
CA LEU A 7 12.60 -1.88 20.20
C LEU A 7 14.07 -2.22 20.39
N GLU A 8 14.41 -3.51 20.30
CA GLU A 8 15.79 -3.92 20.07
C GLU A 8 16.25 -3.25 18.76
N THR A 9 17.19 -2.32 18.85
CA THR A 9 17.73 -1.59 17.71
C THR A 9 18.64 -2.51 16.91
N LEU A 10 18.05 -3.41 16.12
CA LEU A 10 18.65 -3.80 14.87
C LEU A 10 18.56 -2.58 13.95
N ILE A 11 19.70 -2.08 13.48
CA ILE A 11 19.71 -1.18 12.30
C ILE A 11 19.21 -2.05 11.14
N LYS A 12 17.88 -2.15 11.01
CA LYS A 12 17.24 -2.66 9.81
C LYS A 12 17.13 -1.46 8.90
N ASP A 13 18.02 -1.43 7.91
CA ASP A 13 17.79 -0.61 6.73
C ASP A 13 16.41 -1.00 6.19
N ALA A 14 15.47 -0.06 6.26
CA ALA A 14 14.08 -0.25 5.81
C ALA A 14 13.93 -0.04 4.30
N TYR A 15 15.05 -0.02 3.58
CA TYR A 15 15.12 0.11 2.13
C TYR A 15 15.73 -1.15 1.52
N ASP A 16 15.37 -1.42 0.27
CA ASP A 16 15.86 -2.59 -0.45
C ASP A 16 17.37 -2.48 -0.69
N PRO A 17 18.15 -3.57 -0.51
CA PRO A 17 19.58 -3.56 -0.77
C PRO A 17 19.91 -3.13 -2.20
N SER A 18 21.00 -2.36 -2.36
CA SER A 18 21.49 -1.96 -3.68
C SER A 18 21.84 -3.19 -4.55
N PRO A 19 21.59 -3.13 -5.87
CA PRO A 19 21.95 -4.21 -6.77
C PRO A 19 23.48 -4.37 -6.86
N LEU A 20 23.95 -5.62 -6.96
CA LEU A 20 25.37 -5.96 -7.11
C LEU A 20 25.80 -6.14 -8.59
N GLN A 21 24.85 -6.05 -9.51
CA GLN A 21 25.00 -6.33 -10.94
C GLN A 21 23.86 -5.66 -11.73
N ASP A 22 23.97 -5.59 -13.05
CA ASP A 22 23.01 -4.86 -13.90
C ASP A 22 21.58 -5.39 -13.78
N PHE A 23 21.41 -6.72 -13.76
CA PHE A 23 20.10 -7.37 -13.67
C PHE A 23 20.15 -8.62 -12.80
N CYS A 24 19.09 -8.83 -12.00
CA CYS A 24 18.90 -10.06 -11.24
C CYS A 24 17.41 -10.42 -11.25
N VAL A 25 16.97 -11.26 -12.19
CA VAL A 25 15.54 -11.61 -12.33
C VAL A 25 15.13 -12.62 -11.25
N ALA A 26 13.99 -12.40 -10.59
CA ALA A 26 13.43 -13.37 -9.65
C ALA A 26 13.00 -14.67 -10.37
N ILE A 27 13.23 -15.82 -9.73
CA ILE A 27 12.84 -17.13 -10.26
C ILE A 27 11.75 -17.71 -9.34
N LYS A 28 10.53 -17.88 -9.87
CA LYS A 28 9.42 -18.50 -9.12
C LYS A 28 9.51 -20.02 -9.06
N ASP A 29 9.95 -20.65 -10.16
CA ASP A 29 10.10 -22.09 -10.27
C ASP A 29 11.37 -22.43 -11.05
N PHE A 30 12.26 -23.21 -10.44
CA PHE A 30 13.50 -23.72 -11.07
C PHE A 30 13.25 -24.81 -12.13
N LYS A 31 12.00 -25.03 -12.56
CA LYS A 31 11.61 -26.28 -13.24
C LYS A 31 11.86 -26.31 -14.75
N ASN A 32 12.18 -25.21 -15.41
CA ASN A 32 12.65 -25.25 -16.79
C ASN A 32 13.52 -24.02 -17.05
N GLY A 33 14.78 -24.25 -17.42
CA GLY A 33 15.75 -23.23 -17.80
C GLY A 33 15.41 -22.57 -19.12
N ASP A 34 14.27 -21.87 -19.16
CA ASP A 34 13.88 -21.05 -20.30
C ASP A 34 13.71 -19.61 -19.83
N TRP A 35 14.85 -18.92 -19.78
CA TRP A 35 14.98 -17.60 -19.18
C TRP A 35 14.53 -16.49 -20.12
N ALA A 36 14.19 -16.72 -21.39
CA ALA A 36 14.10 -15.63 -22.37
C ALA A 36 12.69 -15.02 -22.50
N GLU A 37 11.62 -15.82 -22.42
CA GLU A 37 10.30 -15.39 -22.89
C GLU A 37 9.33 -14.86 -21.82
N GLN A 38 9.69 -14.91 -20.53
CA GLN A 38 8.74 -14.57 -19.44
C GLN A 38 8.80 -13.10 -18.97
N HIS A 39 9.53 -12.24 -19.67
CA HIS A 39 9.94 -10.93 -19.14
C HIS A 39 9.04 -9.74 -19.51
N TYR A 40 8.10 -9.91 -20.44
CA TYR A 40 7.18 -8.86 -20.85
C TYR A 40 5.84 -9.00 -20.14
N VAL A 41 5.75 -8.45 -18.94
CA VAL A 41 4.47 -8.30 -18.25
C VAL A 41 3.89 -6.95 -18.66
N SER A 42 2.79 -7.00 -19.41
CA SER A 42 2.05 -5.78 -19.77
C SER A 42 1.40 -5.18 -18.53
N MET A 43 1.44 -3.86 -18.40
CA MET A 43 0.71 -3.18 -17.33
C MET A 43 -0.78 -3.55 -17.35
N PRO A 44 -1.41 -3.77 -16.18
CA PRO A 44 -2.84 -4.01 -16.08
C PRO A 44 -3.62 -2.87 -16.74
N LYS A 45 -4.29 -3.17 -17.86
CA LYS A 45 -5.00 -2.17 -18.69
C LYS A 45 -6.36 -1.76 -18.10
N GLN A 46 -6.99 -2.61 -17.30
CA GLN A 46 -8.36 -2.41 -16.80
C GLN A 46 -8.38 -2.02 -15.33
N ALA A 47 -9.22 -1.05 -14.95
CA ALA A 47 -9.47 -0.67 -13.56
C ALA A 47 -9.94 -1.87 -12.74
N GLY A 48 -9.39 -2.02 -11.53
CA GLY A 48 -9.88 -3.01 -10.59
C GLY A 48 -11.29 -2.67 -10.11
N ASN A 49 -12.06 -3.67 -9.69
CA ASN A 49 -13.42 -3.47 -9.18
C ASN A 49 -13.40 -2.60 -7.91
N THR A 50 -14.10 -1.46 -7.96
CA THR A 50 -14.25 -0.51 -6.84
C THR A 50 -15.60 -0.65 -6.11
N SER A 51 -16.44 -1.63 -6.49
CA SER A 51 -17.69 -1.96 -5.81
C SER A 51 -17.42 -2.76 -4.53
N ASN A 52 -16.74 -2.12 -3.57
CA ASN A 52 -16.42 -2.66 -2.25
C ASN A 52 -16.60 -1.55 -1.19
N PRO A 53 -16.64 -1.88 0.11
CA PRO A 53 -16.86 -0.89 1.17
C PRO A 53 -15.84 0.27 1.19
N ASP A 54 -14.61 0.01 0.74
CA ASP A 54 -13.54 1.02 0.67
C ASP A 54 -13.65 1.91 -0.59
N GLY A 55 -14.51 1.57 -1.55
CA GLY A 55 -14.72 2.32 -2.79
C GLY A 55 -13.49 2.41 -3.69
N SER A 56 -12.46 1.61 -3.45
CA SER A 56 -11.13 1.70 -4.08
C SER A 56 -10.53 0.33 -4.33
N ASN A 57 -9.56 0.23 -5.24
CA ASN A 57 -8.87 -1.01 -5.55
C ASN A 57 -7.41 -0.75 -5.90
N VAL A 58 -6.53 -1.49 -5.23
CA VAL A 58 -5.07 -1.40 -5.34
C VAL A 58 -4.54 -2.57 -6.13
N THR A 59 -4.08 -2.33 -7.35
CA THR A 59 -3.37 -3.34 -8.15
C THR A 59 -1.87 -3.13 -7.99
N MET A 60 -1.24 -3.93 -7.13
CA MET A 60 0.20 -3.91 -6.93
C MET A 60 0.92 -4.57 -8.10
N ILE A 61 2.01 -3.94 -8.55
CA ILE A 61 2.92 -4.41 -9.57
C ILE A 61 4.31 -4.43 -8.93
N ASN A 62 4.57 -5.51 -8.19
CA ASN A 62 5.78 -5.76 -7.43
C ASN A 62 6.61 -6.89 -8.10
N VAL A 63 7.69 -7.32 -7.45
CA VAL A 63 8.54 -8.42 -7.91
C VAL A 63 7.79 -9.73 -8.18
N ASP A 64 6.66 -9.98 -7.50
CA ASP A 64 5.83 -11.15 -7.74
C ASP A 64 5.07 -11.05 -9.07
N GLN A 65 4.75 -9.84 -9.53
CA GLN A 65 4.09 -9.66 -10.83
C GLN A 65 5.10 -9.50 -11.96
N ILE A 66 6.19 -8.76 -11.72
CA ILE A 66 7.26 -8.52 -12.70
C ILE A 66 8.57 -8.97 -12.08
N LEU A 67 9.01 -10.18 -12.45
CA LEU A 67 10.20 -10.82 -11.90
C LEU A 67 11.49 -10.00 -12.13
N GLY A 68 11.52 -9.19 -13.20
CA GLY A 68 12.65 -8.30 -13.51
C GLY A 68 12.83 -7.12 -12.56
N LEU A 69 11.87 -6.84 -11.65
CA LEU A 69 11.99 -5.79 -10.63
C LEU A 69 12.92 -6.17 -9.47
N ASN A 70 13.34 -7.43 -9.40
CA ASN A 70 14.20 -7.90 -8.32
C ASN A 70 15.55 -7.16 -8.31
N THR A 71 15.98 -6.75 -7.11
CA THR A 71 17.16 -5.92 -6.81
C THR A 71 17.13 -4.47 -7.31
N LEU A 72 16.06 -4.05 -8.00
CA LEU A 72 15.97 -2.69 -8.55
C LEU A 72 15.31 -1.69 -7.60
N SER A 73 14.82 -2.15 -6.44
CA SER A 73 14.22 -1.28 -5.42
C SER A 73 13.05 -0.43 -5.92
N ILE A 74 12.32 -0.93 -6.92
CA ILE A 74 11.18 -0.25 -7.53
C ILE A 74 9.97 -1.18 -7.63
N SER A 75 8.81 -0.67 -7.26
CA SER A 75 7.52 -1.25 -7.61
C SER A 75 6.57 -0.16 -8.08
N LEU A 76 5.56 -0.57 -8.84
CA LEU A 76 4.49 0.31 -9.26
C LEU A 76 3.20 -0.18 -8.61
N VAL A 77 2.33 0.75 -8.26
CA VAL A 77 0.97 0.41 -7.87
C VAL A 77 0.06 1.20 -8.77
N ARG A 78 -0.73 0.48 -9.57
CA ARG A 78 -1.86 1.09 -10.25
C ARG A 78 -2.98 1.09 -9.24
N ILE A 79 -3.39 2.28 -8.83
CA ILE A 79 -4.42 2.39 -7.85
C ILE A 79 -5.65 3.08 -8.43
N GLY A 80 -6.77 2.38 -8.38
CA GLY A 80 -8.06 3.04 -8.27
C GLY A 80 -8.18 3.52 -6.83
N TYR A 81 -7.70 4.74 -6.55
CA TYR A 81 -7.70 5.35 -5.22
C TYR A 81 -8.63 6.58 -5.23
N ALA A 82 -9.26 6.94 -4.11
CA ALA A 82 -8.78 7.89 -3.08
C ALA A 82 -7.49 7.46 -2.31
N PRO A 83 -6.60 8.40 -1.89
CA PRO A 83 -5.19 8.75 -2.29
C PRO A 83 -3.92 8.07 -1.62
N TYR A 84 -2.67 8.22 -2.19
CA TYR A 84 -1.32 7.76 -1.62
C TYR A 84 -0.11 7.27 -2.49
N GLY A 85 0.86 8.09 -2.98
CA GLY A 85 2.17 7.70 -3.61
C GLY A 85 2.84 8.81 -4.46
N ILE A 86 3.92 8.58 -5.24
CA ILE A 86 4.26 9.46 -6.41
C ILE A 86 3.12 9.29 -7.41
N LEU A 87 2.03 10.02 -7.17
CA LEU A 87 0.74 9.81 -7.81
C LEU A 87 0.68 10.60 -9.10
N LEU A 88 0.73 9.89 -10.23
CA LEU A 88 0.24 10.42 -11.49
C LEU A 88 -1.26 10.15 -11.57
N VAL A 89 -2.09 11.18 -11.42
CA VAL A 89 -3.53 11.09 -11.66
C VAL A 89 -3.75 11.26 -13.18
N VAL A 90 -4.43 10.28 -13.79
CA VAL A 90 -4.63 10.22 -15.25
C VAL A 90 -6.08 10.56 -15.62
N GLU A 91 -7.03 10.21 -14.75
CA GLU A 91 -8.47 10.51 -14.89
C GLU A 91 -9.05 10.95 -13.54
N GLY A 92 -10.06 11.81 -13.55
CA GLY A 92 -10.84 12.25 -12.37
C GLY A 92 -10.10 13.10 -11.32
N THR A 93 -10.83 13.71 -10.40
CA THR A 93 -10.25 14.53 -9.32
C THR A 93 -9.93 13.71 -8.07
N LEU A 94 -8.75 13.88 -7.48
CA LEU A 94 -8.30 13.16 -6.30
C LEU A 94 -7.93 14.12 -5.14
N TYR A 95 -8.64 14.03 -4.02
CA TYR A 95 -8.19 14.66 -2.77
C TYR A 95 -7.14 13.77 -2.13
N VAL A 96 -5.93 14.30 -2.02
CA VAL A 96 -4.81 13.64 -1.39
C VAL A 96 -4.50 14.39 -0.07
N GLY A 97 -4.53 13.75 1.12
CA GLY A 97 -3.82 14.15 2.38
C GLY A 97 -2.83 13.14 3.09
N PHE A 98 -1.59 13.50 3.44
CA PHE A 98 -0.76 12.70 4.38
C PHE A 98 -0.59 13.41 5.72
N VAL A 99 -0.48 12.64 6.81
CA VAL A 99 -0.35 13.15 8.17
C VAL A 99 1.06 12.88 8.68
N MET A 100 1.76 13.92 9.14
CA MET A 100 3.06 13.74 9.79
C MET A 100 2.89 12.96 11.10
N ALA A 101 3.90 12.17 11.43
CA ALA A 101 3.98 11.54 12.74
C ALA A 101 4.19 12.59 13.85
N ASN A 102 4.52 12.11 15.05
CA ASN A 102 4.88 12.96 16.17
C ASN A 102 6.01 13.95 15.79
N PRO A 103 6.01 15.17 16.34
CA PRO A 103 5.10 15.66 17.37
C PRO A 103 3.91 16.48 16.84
N THR A 104 3.91 16.83 15.57
CA THR A 104 3.04 17.91 15.05
C THR A 104 1.70 17.40 14.53
N HIS A 105 1.62 16.15 14.06
CA HIS A 105 0.42 15.58 13.46
C HIS A 105 -0.19 16.43 12.33
N CYS A 106 0.63 17.23 11.65
CA CYS A 106 0.12 18.12 10.60
C CYS A 106 -0.35 17.32 9.39
N LEU A 107 -1.55 17.67 8.92
CA LEU A 107 -2.12 17.18 7.67
C LEU A 107 -1.65 18.06 6.51
N PHE A 108 -0.99 17.45 5.53
CA PHE A 108 -0.64 18.09 4.25
C PHE A 108 -1.56 17.55 3.17
N THR A 109 -2.30 18.44 2.51
CA THR A 109 -3.27 18.02 1.50
C THR A 109 -3.15 18.81 0.21
N LYS A 110 -3.61 18.19 -0.87
CA LYS A 110 -3.74 18.79 -2.19
C LYS A 110 -4.89 18.11 -2.93
N ILE A 111 -5.56 18.87 -3.78
CA ILE A 111 -6.46 18.30 -4.80
C ILE A 111 -5.65 18.15 -6.08
N LEU A 112 -5.60 16.93 -6.61
CA LEU A 112 -4.96 16.62 -7.89
C LEU A 112 -6.05 16.49 -8.95
N ASN A 113 -5.88 17.17 -10.07
CA ASN A 113 -6.73 17.05 -11.25
C ASN A 113 -5.83 16.65 -12.44
N PRO A 114 -6.16 15.58 -13.18
CA PRO A 114 -5.83 15.48 -14.59
C PRO A 114 -6.70 16.48 -15.35
N GLY A 115 -6.51 16.63 -16.67
CA GLY A 115 -7.33 17.51 -17.49
C GLY A 115 -8.84 17.41 -17.19
N ASP A 116 -9.56 18.51 -17.45
CA ASP A 116 -10.93 18.78 -17.02
C ASP A 116 -11.89 17.60 -17.23
N GLU A 117 -12.39 16.99 -16.13
CA GLU A 117 -13.77 16.51 -15.94
C GLU A 117 -13.93 15.71 -14.63
N LYS A 118 -15.13 15.76 -14.03
CA LYS A 118 -15.51 15.07 -12.78
C LYS A 118 -15.86 13.61 -13.04
N THR A 119 -14.87 12.78 -13.35
CA THR A 119 -15.04 11.33 -13.56
C THR A 119 -14.37 10.51 -12.43
N ALA A 120 -14.55 9.19 -12.45
CA ALA A 120 -13.87 8.29 -11.51
C ALA A 120 -12.35 8.45 -11.63
N ALA A 121 -11.65 8.47 -10.48
CA ALA A 121 -10.23 8.77 -10.47
C ALA A 121 -9.34 7.53 -10.66
N VAL A 122 -8.30 7.68 -11.48
CA VAL A 122 -7.26 6.66 -11.68
C VAL A 122 -5.90 7.28 -11.42
N ALA A 123 -5.11 6.66 -10.55
CA ALA A 123 -3.76 7.11 -10.22
C ALA A 123 -2.72 5.98 -10.28
N PHE A 124 -1.48 6.35 -10.58
CA PHE A 124 -0.33 5.45 -10.53
C PHE A 124 0.65 5.95 -9.49
N ALA A 125 1.17 5.06 -8.64
CA ALA A 125 2.21 5.35 -7.67
C ALA A 125 3.48 4.56 -7.95
N GLY A 126 4.62 5.24 -8.10
CA GLY A 126 5.94 4.61 -8.01
C GLY A 126 6.40 4.52 -6.55
N LEU A 127 6.92 3.37 -6.13
CA LEU A 127 7.38 3.11 -4.77
C LEU A 127 8.84 2.64 -4.78
N SER A 128 9.63 3.15 -3.84
CA SER A 128 11.06 2.87 -3.69
C SER A 128 11.33 1.57 -2.92
N SER A 129 10.60 0.51 -3.26
CA SER A 129 10.88 -0.87 -2.87
C SER A 129 10.23 -1.80 -3.89
N GLN A 130 10.91 -2.87 -4.27
CA GLN A 130 10.45 -3.94 -5.15
C GLN A 130 9.26 -4.72 -4.56
N ASN A 131 9.02 -4.61 -3.25
CA ASN A 131 7.93 -5.27 -2.56
C ASN A 131 7.31 -4.39 -1.47
N ALA A 132 6.93 -3.18 -1.85
CA ALA A 132 6.23 -2.28 -0.94
C ALA A 132 4.88 -2.86 -0.52
N GLY A 133 4.66 -2.97 0.80
CA GLY A 133 3.38 -3.40 1.36
C GLY A 133 2.34 -2.26 1.38
N VAL A 134 1.06 -2.65 1.41
CA VAL A 134 -0.07 -1.72 1.56
C VAL A 134 -0.84 -2.08 2.83
N ILE A 135 -1.12 -1.08 3.66
CA ILE A 135 -1.86 -1.26 4.91
C ILE A 135 -3.07 -0.33 4.89
N THR A 136 -4.27 -0.91 4.81
CA THR A 136 -5.53 -0.17 5.01
C THR A 136 -5.76 0.01 6.51
N ILE A 137 -5.58 1.23 7.02
CA ILE A 137 -5.53 1.51 8.48
C ILE A 137 -6.76 0.99 9.22
N ALA A 138 -7.96 1.24 8.69
CA ALA A 138 -9.20 0.82 9.34
C ALA A 138 -9.32 -0.72 9.40
N ASN A 139 -9.01 -1.40 8.29
CA ASN A 139 -9.02 -2.87 8.26
C ASN A 139 -7.95 -3.46 9.19
N ALA A 140 -6.74 -2.89 9.21
CA ALA A 140 -5.68 -3.35 10.12
C ALA A 140 -6.06 -3.16 11.60
N ALA A 141 -6.72 -2.05 11.94
CA ALA A 141 -7.10 -1.76 13.31
C ALA A 141 -8.35 -2.53 13.78
N PHE A 142 -9.36 -2.69 12.91
CA PHE A 142 -10.67 -3.21 13.31
C PHE A 142 -11.03 -4.58 12.70
N GLY A 143 -10.48 -4.93 11.53
CA GLY A 143 -10.72 -6.20 10.81
C GLY A 143 -9.53 -7.18 10.85
N SER A 144 -8.60 -6.99 11.78
CA SER A 144 -7.46 -7.91 11.96
C SER A 144 -7.92 -9.32 12.32
N ASN A 145 -7.14 -10.32 11.88
CA ASN A 145 -7.36 -11.72 12.20
C ASN A 145 -6.07 -12.35 12.79
N PRO A 146 -6.03 -12.72 14.08
CA PRO A 146 -7.12 -12.63 15.06
C PRO A 146 -7.46 -11.16 15.44
N PRO A 147 -8.70 -10.86 15.88
CA PRO A 147 -9.11 -9.51 16.24
C PRO A 147 -8.30 -8.94 17.41
N ILE A 148 -7.92 -7.66 17.31
CA ILE A 148 -7.31 -6.94 18.45
C ILE A 148 -8.31 -6.89 19.61
N ASN A 149 -7.80 -7.11 20.83
CA ASN A 149 -8.60 -7.07 22.05
C ASN A 149 -9.37 -5.74 22.16
N PRO A 150 -10.72 -5.77 22.28
CA PRO A 150 -11.55 -4.58 22.39
C PRO A 150 -11.14 -3.65 23.54
N ASP A 151 -10.56 -4.16 24.62
CA ASP A 151 -10.14 -3.37 25.78
C ASP A 151 -8.92 -2.49 25.44
N VAL A 152 -8.04 -2.99 24.57
CA VAL A 152 -6.88 -2.24 24.07
C VAL A 152 -7.35 -1.15 23.12
N LEU A 153 -8.22 -1.47 22.17
CA LEU A 153 -8.79 -0.49 21.24
C LEU A 153 -9.62 0.56 21.97
N ALA A 154 -10.40 0.17 22.99
CA ALA A 154 -11.24 1.08 23.77
C ALA A 154 -10.39 2.13 24.47
N LYS A 155 -9.23 1.70 24.99
CA LYS A 155 -8.28 2.59 25.64
C LYS A 155 -7.51 3.45 24.65
N ALA A 156 -7.06 2.88 23.52
CA ALA A 156 -6.26 3.59 22.53
C ALA A 156 -7.07 4.66 21.78
N PHE A 157 -8.27 4.33 21.34
CA PHE A 157 -9.16 5.22 20.61
C PHE A 157 -10.13 6.00 21.51
N GLN A 158 -10.09 5.75 22.83
CA GLN A 158 -10.99 6.35 23.83
C GLN A 158 -12.48 6.12 23.50
N LEU A 159 -12.79 4.91 23.03
CA LEU A 159 -14.14 4.51 22.62
C LEU A 159 -14.79 3.57 23.64
N ASN A 160 -16.12 3.58 23.67
CA ASN A 160 -16.88 2.56 24.40
C ASN A 160 -16.73 1.19 23.70
N LYS A 161 -16.59 0.11 24.49
CA LYS A 161 -16.52 -1.27 23.97
C LYS A 161 -17.70 -1.64 23.05
N ASN A 162 -18.88 -1.09 23.29
CA ASN A 162 -20.05 -1.33 22.44
C ASN A 162 -19.87 -0.77 21.01
N VAL A 163 -19.16 0.36 20.87
CA VAL A 163 -18.79 0.92 19.56
C VAL A 163 -17.82 -0.02 18.85
N LEU A 164 -16.86 -0.59 19.59
CA LEU A 164 -15.89 -1.54 19.00
C LEU A 164 -16.54 -2.86 18.58
N LYS A 165 -17.47 -3.39 19.38
CA LYS A 165 -18.28 -4.56 19.00
C LYS A 165 -19.12 -4.32 17.75
N TYR A 166 -19.43 -3.07 17.43
CA TYR A 166 -20.11 -2.68 16.21
C TYR A 166 -19.15 -2.46 15.04
N LEU A 167 -17.95 -1.90 15.29
CA LEU A 167 -16.96 -1.63 14.25
C LEU A 167 -16.26 -2.90 13.77
N GLN A 168 -15.79 -3.77 14.67
CA GLN A 168 -14.98 -4.94 14.30
C GLN A 168 -15.67 -5.91 13.33
N PRO A 169 -16.99 -6.18 13.41
CA PRO A 169 -17.64 -7.06 12.43
C PRO A 169 -17.87 -6.44 11.05
N ARG A 170 -17.58 -5.15 10.87
CA ARG A 170 -17.80 -4.41 9.61
C ARG A 170 -16.55 -4.30 8.75
N TYR A 171 -15.39 -4.59 9.33
CA TYR A 171 -14.09 -4.65 8.68
C TYR A 171 -13.63 -6.11 8.71
#